data_AF-A0A6A3YBG2-F1
#
_entry.id   AF-A0A6A3YBG2-F1
#
_cell.length_a   1.000
_cell.length_b   1.000
_cell.length_c   1.000
_cell.angle_alpha   90.00
_cell.angle_beta   90.00
_cell.angle_gamma   90.00
#
_symmetry.space_group_name_H-M   'P 1'
#
loop_
_entity.id
_entity.type
_entity.pdbx_description
1 polymer ?
#
loop_
_entity_poly.entity_id
_entity_poly.type
_entity_poly.pdbx_seq_one_letter_code
_entity_poly.pdbx_strand_id
1 'polypeptide(L)' 'MDESKRQPEEHEVLAEIHQVISNNPDFGSKRVASSIKSSNPDWHIADKRVN' A
#
# COMPACT_ATOMS: atom_id res chain seq x y z
N MET A 1 7.49 -3.92 -18.81
CA MET A 1 7.12 -2.94 -17.78
C MET A 1 5.63 -3.10 -17.55
N ASP A 2 5.17 -3.09 -16.31
CA ASP A 2 3.74 -3.25 -15.97
C ASP A 2 3.04 -1.93 -16.30
N GLU A 3 2.85 -1.66 -17.60
CA GLU A 3 2.45 -0.37 -18.19
C GLU A 3 1.03 0.08 -17.83
N SER A 4 0.30 -0.70 -17.04
CA SER A 4 -1.09 -0.41 -16.65
C SER A 4 -1.25 0.10 -15.21
N LYS A 5 -0.18 0.17 -14.41
CA LYS A 5 -0.27 0.62 -13.01
C LYS A 5 -0.10 2.12 -12.88
N ARG A 6 -1.00 2.77 -12.14
CA ARG A 6 -0.95 4.20 -11.83
C ARG A 6 -0.07 4.47 -10.62
N GLN A 7 0.61 5.60 -10.62
CA GLN A 7 1.23 6.12 -9.40
C GLN A 7 0.13 6.77 -8.54
N PRO A 8 -0.18 6.25 -7.34
CA PRO A 8 -1.14 6.92 -6.45
C PRO A 8 -0.54 8.19 -5.86
N GLU A 9 -1.41 9.14 -5.50
CA GLU A 9 -1.02 10.31 -4.73
C GLU A 9 -0.76 9.95 -3.27
N GLU A 10 0.04 10.77 -2.59
CA GLU A 10 0.39 10.55 -1.18
C GLU A 10 -0.85 10.48 -0.28
N HIS A 11 -1.83 11.36 -0.51
CA HIS A 11 -3.03 11.42 0.31
C HIS A 11 -3.90 10.16 0.18
N GLU A 12 -3.92 9.53 -1.00
CA GLU A 12 -4.62 8.26 -1.24
C GLU A 12 -3.94 7.11 -0.47
N VAL A 13 -2.61 7.07 -0.51
CA VAL A 13 -1.82 6.08 0.23
C VAL A 13 -2.00 6.23 1.73
N LEU A 14 -1.96 7.46 2.24
CA LEU A 14 -2.17 7.72 3.67
C LEU A 14 -3.57 7.29 4.12
N ALA A 15 -4.61 7.62 3.35
CA ALA A 15 -5.97 7.21 3.67
C ALA A 15 -6.10 5.67 3.78
N GLU A 16 -5.52 4.93 2.83
CA GLU A 16 -5.54 3.46 2.86
C GLU A 16 -4.74 2.90 4.05
N ILE A 17 -3.57 3.48 4.38
CA ILE A 17 -2.80 3.12 5.58
C ILE A 17 -3.68 3.27 6.84
N HIS A 18 -4.35 4.42 6.99
CA HIS A 18 -5.22 4.68 8.13
C HIS A 18 -6.37 3.67 8.20
N GLN A 19 -6.99 3.34 7.07
CA GLN A 19 -8.05 2.35 7.00
C GLN A 19 -7.56 0.95 7.39
N VAL A 20 -6.42 0.50 6.86
CA VAL A 20 -5.86 -0.82 7.17
C VAL A 20 -5.49 -0.95 8.65
N ILE A 21 -4.85 0.09 9.22
CA ILE A 21 -4.49 0.12 10.64
C ILE A 21 -5.75 0.18 11.51
N SER A 22 -6.74 0.99 11.16
CA SER A 22 -8.00 1.06 11.93
C SER A 22 -8.74 -0.29 11.95
N ASN A 23 -8.68 -1.04 10.85
CA ASN A 23 -9.31 -2.36 10.76
C ASN A 23 -8.45 -3.45 11.43
N ASN A 24 -7.13 -3.29 11.48
CA ASN A 24 -6.19 -4.25 12.03
C ASN A 24 -5.09 -3.52 12.82
N PRO A 25 -5.37 -3.08 14.06
CA PRO A 25 -4.45 -2.22 14.83
C PRO A 25 -3.11 -2.90 15.15
N ASP A 26 -3.07 -4.23 15.17
CA ASP A 26 -1.86 -5.02 15.43
C ASP A 26 -0.98 -5.25 14.19
N PHE A 27 -1.38 -4.73 13.01
CA PHE A 27 -0.58 -4.90 11.80
C PHE A 27 0.68 -4.03 11.85
N GLY A 28 1.84 -4.69 11.88
CA GLY A 28 3.12 -4.05 11.60
C GLY A 28 3.22 -3.59 10.13
N SER A 29 4.15 -2.67 9.86
CA SER A 29 4.34 -2.00 8.57
C SER A 29 4.36 -2.91 7.34
N LYS A 30 4.99 -4.10 7.43
CA LYS A 30 5.02 -5.09 6.33
C LYS A 30 3.62 -5.60 5.96
N ARG A 31 2.76 -5.87 6.94
CA ARG A 31 1.39 -6.34 6.69
C ARG A 31 0.53 -5.20 6.15
N VAL A 32 0.69 -3.99 6.67
CA VAL A 32 0.01 -2.80 6.14
C VAL A 32 0.33 -2.61 4.66
N ALA A 33 1.61 -2.57 4.28
CA ALA A 33 2.02 -2.42 2.89
C ALA A 33 1.48 -3.54 1.98
N SER A 34 1.49 -4.79 2.47
CA SER A 34 0.96 -5.93 1.72
C SER A 34 -0.56 -5.82 1.51
N SER A 35 -1.31 -5.40 2.53
CA SER A 35 -2.75 -5.17 2.44
C SER A 35 -3.09 -4.07 1.44
N ILE A 36 -2.42 -2.92 1.50
CA ILE A 36 -2.65 -1.80 0.57
C ILE A 36 -2.40 -2.25 -0.88
N LYS A 37 -1.30 -2.97 -1.12
CA LYS A 37 -0.96 -3.51 -2.45
C LYS A 37 -1.97 -4.54 -2.95
N SER A 38 -2.56 -5.33 -2.04
CA SER A 38 -3.59 -6.30 -2.39
C SER A 38 -4.94 -5.64 -2.66
N SER A 39 -5.30 -4.59 -1.92
CA SER A 39 -6.55 -3.84 -2.11
C SER A 39 -6.51 -2.95 -3.36
N ASN A 40 -5.32 -2.50 -3.76
CA ASN A 40 -5.12 -1.56 -4.87
C ASN A 40 -4.16 -2.16 -5.93
N PRO A 41 -4.61 -3.16 -6.71
CA PRO A 41 -3.75 -3.87 -7.67
C PRO A 41 -3.29 -3.00 -8.85
N ASP A 42 -3.99 -1.89 -9.10
CA ASP A 42 -3.67 -0.88 -10.10
C ASP A 42 -2.60 0.11 -9.63
N TRP A 43 -2.23 0.13 -8.35
CA TRP A 43 -1.24 1.08 -7.83
C TRP A 43 0.19 0.59 -8.02
N HIS A 44 1.09 1.50 -8.34
CA HIS A 44 2.51 1.25 -8.38
C HIS A 44 3.15 1.36 -6.99
N ILE A 45 2.83 0.40 -6.12
CA ILE A 45 3.44 0.27 -4.79
C ILE A 45 4.61 -0.71 -4.87
N ALA A 46 5.82 -0.17 -4.92
CA ALA A 46 7.04 -0.97 -4.93
C ALA A 46 7.45 -1.37 -3.52
N ASP A 47 7.75 -2.65 -3.32
CA ASP A 47 8.51 -3.13 -2.17
C ASP A 47 9.96 -2.65 -2.32
N LYS A 48 10.27 -1.43 -1.90
CA LYS A 48 11.67 -1.00 -1.82
C LYS A 48 12.34 -1.85 -0.75
N ARG A 49 12.97 -2.94 -1.16
CA ARG A 49 13.88 -3.72 -0.32
C ARG A 49 15.08 -2.82 -0.02
N VAL A 50 15.15 -2.29 1.19
CA VAL A 50 16.40 -1.79 1.76
C VAL A 50 17.28 -3.02 2.01
N ASN A 51 18.39 -3.11 1.25
CA ASN A 51 19.48 -4.06 1.51
C ASN A 51 20.29 -3.60 2.73
#